data_AF-A0A2A2N1R8-F1
#
_entry.id   AF-A0A2A2N1R8-F1
#
_cell.length_a   1.000
_cell.length_b   1.000
_cell.length_c   1.000
_cell.angle_alpha   90.00
_cell.angle_beta   90.00
_cell.angle_gamma   90.00
#
_symmetry.space_group_name_H-M   'P 1'
#
loop_
_entity.id
_entity.type
_entity.pdbx_description
1 polymer ?
#
loop_
_entity_poly.entity_id
_entity_poly.type
_entity_poly.pdbx_seq_one_letter_code
_entity_poly.pdbx_strand_id
1 'polypeptide(L)'
;MMNKLKWILLLVPLPAFANIQCDHASWNDNLTQFSRLESNYNEHARLFNESLKEYNDSQMYSQTFSTDELSKLWRTPSNKNRLKKQLLESEEQREDFIEMSRAINALMHRSQTIAENWKRIVFYCQKEGAKSNEITANWYLTNTLEMQNDFRILAGKYLTLANQYGMEIDAINYARNSSE
;
A
#
# COMPACT_ATOMS: atom_id res chain seq x y z
N MET A 1 -12.96 12.53 12.13
CA MET A 1 -13.97 11.47 12.00
C MET A 1 -13.77 10.78 10.66
N MET A 2 -12.96 9.72 10.62
CA MET A 2 -13.04 8.68 9.59
C MET A 2 -12.32 7.43 10.10
N ASN A 3 -13.06 6.67 10.92
CA ASN A 3 -12.71 5.33 11.40
C ASN A 3 -12.90 4.31 10.25
N LYS A 4 -12.28 4.57 9.07
CA LYS A 4 -12.53 3.80 7.84
C LYS A 4 -11.44 2.78 7.50
N LEU A 5 -10.30 2.80 8.20
CA LEU A 5 -9.25 1.78 8.04
C LEU A 5 -9.45 0.53 8.92
N LYS A 6 -10.55 0.47 9.68
CA LYS A 6 -10.85 -0.69 10.51
C LYS A 6 -11.28 -1.87 9.62
N TRP A 7 -10.31 -2.75 9.38
CA TRP A 7 -10.44 -4.14 8.93
C TRP A 7 -10.61 -4.35 7.43
N ILE A 8 -9.51 -4.21 6.68
CA ILE A 8 -9.31 -5.11 5.54
C ILE A 8 -8.89 -6.46 6.13
N LEU A 9 -9.89 -7.27 6.50
CA LEU A 9 -9.70 -8.69 6.75
C LEU A 9 -9.25 -9.32 5.42
N LEU A 10 -7.95 -9.35 5.20
CA LEU A 10 -7.32 -10.18 4.18
C LEU A 10 -7.59 -11.64 4.56
N LEU A 11 -8.74 -12.18 4.14
CA LEU A 11 -8.95 -13.63 4.09
C LEU A 11 -7.97 -14.17 3.05
N VAL A 12 -6.85 -14.67 3.53
CA VAL A 12 -5.80 -15.28 2.71
C VAL A 12 -6.07 -16.78 2.69
N PRO A 13 -6.64 -17.34 1.62
CA PRO A 13 -6.53 -18.78 1.45
C PRO A 13 -5.05 -19.12 1.32
N LEU A 14 -4.55 -19.96 2.22
CA LEU A 14 -3.24 -20.58 2.09
C LEU A 14 -3.18 -21.30 0.75
N PRO A 15 -2.12 -21.13 -0.07
CA PRO A 15 -1.99 -21.88 -1.30
C PRO A 15 -1.89 -23.36 -0.94
N ALA A 16 -2.92 -24.13 -1.28
CA ALA A 16 -2.78 -25.57 -1.31
C ALA A 16 -1.68 -25.89 -2.33
N PHE A 17 -0.71 -26.71 -1.97
CA PHE A 17 0.31 -27.20 -2.91
C PHE A 17 -0.37 -28.12 -3.92
N ALA A 18 -1.04 -27.53 -4.90
CA ALA A 18 -1.65 -28.26 -5.99
C ALA A 18 -0.54 -28.81 -6.91
N ASN A 19 -0.76 -30.02 -7.43
CA ASN A 19 0.08 -30.58 -8.47
C ASN A 19 -0.18 -29.78 -9.76
N ILE A 20 0.58 -28.71 -10.00
CA ILE A 20 0.40 -27.84 -11.17
C ILE A 20 0.66 -28.64 -12.44
N GLN A 21 -0.30 -28.60 -13.35
CA GLN A 21 -0.27 -29.22 -14.69
C GLN A 21 -0.79 -28.24 -15.74
N CYS A 22 -0.75 -28.64 -17.03
CA CYS A 22 -1.44 -27.89 -18.08
C CYS A 22 -2.93 -28.29 -18.13
N ASP A 23 -3.66 -28.01 -17.07
CA ASP A 23 -5.08 -28.36 -16.98
C ASP A 23 -5.95 -27.19 -16.53
N HIS A 24 -7.26 -27.37 -16.70
CA HIS A 24 -8.25 -26.37 -16.36
C HIS A 24 -8.28 -26.05 -14.85
N ALA A 25 -7.93 -27.01 -13.99
CA ALA A 25 -7.91 -26.83 -12.55
C ALA A 25 -6.77 -25.90 -12.11
N SER A 26 -5.54 -26.19 -12.54
CA SER A 26 -4.34 -25.38 -12.27
C SER A 26 -4.49 -23.98 -12.85
N TRP A 27 -5.04 -23.90 -14.05
CA TRP A 27 -5.34 -22.63 -14.71
C TRP A 27 -6.30 -21.77 -13.90
N ASN A 28 -7.48 -22.31 -13.56
CA ASN A 28 -8.52 -21.53 -12.89
C ASN A 28 -8.14 -21.14 -11.47
N ASP A 29 -7.42 -21.99 -10.75
CA ASP A 29 -6.89 -21.64 -9.44
C ASP A 29 -5.96 -20.42 -9.56
N ASN A 30 -4.95 -20.49 -10.43
CA ASN A 30 -3.97 -19.41 -10.53
C ASN A 30 -4.56 -18.13 -11.14
N LEU A 31 -5.52 -18.25 -12.06
CA LEU A 31 -6.29 -17.11 -12.57
C LEU A 31 -7.11 -16.44 -11.46
N THR A 32 -7.75 -17.23 -10.60
CA THR A 32 -8.50 -16.70 -9.44
C THR A 32 -7.58 -15.93 -8.51
N GLN A 33 -6.37 -16.43 -8.25
CA GLN A 33 -5.41 -15.73 -7.41
C GLN A 33 -4.89 -14.44 -8.09
N PHE A 34 -4.64 -14.47 -9.41
CA PHE A 34 -4.26 -13.29 -10.19
C PHE A 34 -5.34 -12.21 -10.15
N SER A 35 -6.60 -12.54 -10.44
CA SER A 35 -7.70 -11.55 -10.38
C SER A 35 -7.90 -10.97 -8.97
N ARG A 36 -7.63 -11.74 -7.92
CA ARG A 36 -7.63 -11.21 -6.54
C ARG A 36 -6.49 -10.22 -6.31
N LEU A 37 -5.30 -10.46 -6.86
CA LEU A 37 -4.22 -9.47 -6.79
C LEU A 37 -4.62 -8.18 -7.50
N GLU A 38 -5.20 -8.26 -8.69
CA GLU A 38 -5.63 -7.07 -9.46
C GLU A 38 -6.67 -6.27 -8.68
N SER A 39 -7.66 -6.96 -8.11
CA SER A 39 -8.69 -6.34 -7.27
C SER A 39 -8.07 -5.65 -6.05
N ASN A 40 -7.16 -6.32 -5.32
CA ASN A 40 -6.49 -5.74 -4.17
C ASN A 40 -5.64 -4.52 -4.57
N TYR A 41 -4.90 -4.58 -5.68
CA TYR A 41 -4.13 -3.45 -6.18
C TYR A 41 -5.03 -2.25 -6.46
N ASN A 42 -6.12 -2.46 -7.20
CA ASN A 42 -7.06 -1.40 -7.57
C ASN A 42 -7.70 -0.76 -6.34
N GLU A 43 -8.06 -1.57 -5.35
CA GLU A 43 -8.62 -1.05 -4.10
C GLU A 43 -7.60 -0.20 -3.32
N HIS A 44 -6.36 -0.68 -3.17
CA HIS A 44 -5.32 0.12 -2.54
C HIS A 44 -4.98 1.39 -3.34
N ALA A 45 -4.99 1.33 -4.67
CA ALA A 45 -4.76 2.51 -5.50
C ALA A 45 -5.89 3.53 -5.34
N ARG A 46 -7.15 3.09 -5.25
CA ARG A 46 -8.31 3.94 -4.95
C ARG A 46 -8.16 4.61 -3.59
N LEU A 47 -7.88 3.82 -2.54
CA LEU A 47 -7.68 4.34 -1.18
C LEU A 47 -6.53 5.33 -1.12
N PHE A 48 -5.40 5.04 -1.78
CA PHE A 48 -4.28 5.97 -1.86
C PHE A 48 -4.69 7.30 -2.50
N ASN A 49 -5.44 7.27 -3.61
CA ASN A 49 -5.88 8.48 -4.29
C ASN A 49 -6.84 9.31 -3.43
N GLU A 50 -7.72 8.65 -2.67
CA GLU A 50 -8.60 9.31 -1.69
C GLU A 50 -7.79 9.99 -0.58
N SER A 51 -6.86 9.26 0.03
CA SER A 51 -5.97 9.80 1.06
C SER A 51 -5.06 10.92 0.54
N LEU A 52 -4.58 10.83 -0.69
CA LEU A 52 -3.76 11.88 -1.30
C LEU A 52 -4.57 13.17 -1.50
N LYS A 53 -5.84 13.04 -1.89
CA LYS A 53 -6.73 14.20 -1.99
C LYS A 53 -6.93 14.85 -0.62
N GLU A 54 -7.24 14.05 0.40
CA GLU A 54 -7.40 14.55 1.77
C GLU A 54 -6.12 15.21 2.31
N TYR A 55 -4.95 14.64 2.01
CA TYR A 55 -3.66 15.24 2.34
C TYR A 55 -3.46 16.59 1.65
N ASN A 56 -3.75 16.70 0.35
CA ASN A 56 -3.59 17.95 -0.40
C ASN A 56 -4.58 19.04 0.06
N ASP A 57 -5.78 18.65 0.50
CA ASP A 57 -6.77 19.55 1.05
C ASP A 57 -6.43 19.97 2.51
N SER A 58 -5.57 19.22 3.19
CA SER A 58 -5.13 19.48 4.57
C SER A 58 -3.91 20.39 4.61
N GLN A 59 -4.05 21.58 5.18
CA GLN A 59 -2.92 22.49 5.37
C GLN A 59 -2.15 22.13 6.64
N MET A 60 -0.96 21.55 6.47
CA MET A 60 -0.04 21.27 7.58
C MET A 60 0.58 22.58 8.11
N TYR A 61 0.84 22.62 9.41
CA TYR A 61 1.43 23.81 10.03
C TYR A 61 2.89 23.98 9.61
N SER A 62 3.67 22.91 9.49
CA SER A 62 5.06 22.93 9.01
C SER A 62 5.22 23.41 7.57
N GLN A 63 4.17 23.33 6.76
CA GLN A 63 4.17 23.86 5.39
C GLN A 63 3.93 25.38 5.35
N THR A 64 3.35 25.94 6.40
CA THR A 64 2.91 27.35 6.44
C THR A 64 3.79 28.21 7.35
N PHE A 65 4.32 27.62 8.42
CA PHE A 65 5.05 28.33 9.45
C PHE A 65 6.45 27.74 9.61
N SER A 66 7.43 28.62 9.79
CA SER A 66 8.76 28.24 10.25
C SER A 66 8.71 27.64 11.66
N THR A 67 9.74 26.88 12.04
CA THR A 67 9.85 26.30 13.38
C THR A 67 9.75 27.35 14.49
N ASP A 68 10.34 28.54 14.29
CA ASP A 68 10.29 29.63 15.27
C ASP A 68 8.87 30.22 15.39
N GLU A 69 8.14 30.33 14.29
CA GLU A 69 6.73 30.74 14.29
C GLU A 69 5.85 29.70 14.98
N LEU A 70 6.11 28.41 14.75
CA LEU A 70 5.42 27.33 15.46
C LEU A 70 5.69 27.40 16.98
N SER A 71 6.91 27.70 17.42
CA SER A 71 7.21 27.90 18.85
C SER A 71 6.43 29.08 19.43
N LYS A 72 6.31 30.20 18.70
CA LYS A 72 5.47 31.34 19.11
C LYS A 72 3.99 30.95 19.20
N LEU A 73 3.49 30.19 18.22
CA LEU A 73 2.11 29.69 18.21
C LEU A 73 1.87 28.75 19.41
N TRP A 74 2.82 27.87 19.73
CA TRP A 74 2.71 26.92 20.84
C TRP A 74 2.55 27.59 22.22
N ARG A 75 3.12 28.79 22.40
CA ARG A 75 3.00 29.58 23.65
C ARG A 75 1.61 30.17 23.85
N THR A 76 0.80 30.28 22.79
CA THR A 76 -0.57 30.80 22.88
C THR A 76 -1.55 29.67 23.20
N PRO A 77 -2.35 29.72 24.29
CA PRO A 77 -3.16 28.58 24.73
C PRO A 77 -4.13 28.00 23.67
N SER A 78 -4.81 28.86 22.90
CA SER A 78 -5.73 28.41 21.84
C SER A 78 -5.01 27.67 20.71
N ASN A 79 -3.84 28.16 20.30
CA ASN A 79 -3.00 27.56 19.27
C ASN A 79 -2.31 26.28 19.77
N LYS A 80 -1.88 26.25 21.05
CA LYS A 80 -1.34 25.04 21.69
C LYS A 80 -2.28 23.85 21.58
N ASN A 81 -3.57 24.06 21.85
CA ASN A 81 -4.56 22.99 21.73
C ASN A 81 -4.75 22.52 20.28
N ARG A 82 -4.69 23.43 19.30
CA ARG A 82 -4.75 23.08 17.87
C ARG A 82 -3.52 22.29 17.42
N LEU A 83 -2.32 22.72 17.81
CA LEU A 83 -1.06 22.04 17.49
C LEU A 83 -0.98 20.65 18.15
N LYS A 84 -1.47 20.50 19.38
CA LYS A 84 -1.60 19.18 20.03
C LYS A 84 -2.54 18.25 19.27
N LYS A 85 -3.67 18.77 18.81
CA LYS A 85 -4.62 17.99 18.00
C LYS A 85 -3.98 17.58 16.68
N GLN A 86 -3.34 18.51 15.97
CA GLN A 86 -2.63 18.24 14.73
C GLN A 86 -1.54 17.17 14.91
N LEU A 87 -0.78 17.24 16.02
CA LEU A 87 0.26 16.27 16.33
C LEU A 87 -0.32 14.86 16.43
N LEU A 88 -1.39 14.67 17.21
CA LEU A 88 -2.06 13.37 17.36
C LEU A 88 -2.62 12.86 16.03
N GLU A 89 -3.30 13.73 15.27
CA GLU A 89 -3.84 13.37 13.95
C GLU A 89 -2.71 12.99 12.97
N SER A 90 -1.56 13.68 13.04
CA SER A 90 -0.40 13.38 12.20
C SER A 90 0.27 12.07 12.56
N GLU A 91 0.35 11.74 13.86
CA GLU A 91 0.87 10.47 14.36
C GLU A 91 0.01 9.29 13.88
N GLU A 92 -1.32 9.39 14.02
CA GLU A 92 -2.28 8.39 13.54
C GLU A 92 -2.15 8.18 12.02
N GLN A 93 -2.16 9.26 11.24
CA GLN A 93 -2.06 9.18 9.77
C GLN A 93 -0.72 8.60 9.31
N ARG A 94 0.40 8.95 9.98
CA ARG A 94 1.71 8.36 9.67
C ARG A 94 1.69 6.85 9.86
N GLU A 95 1.12 6.38 10.97
CA GLU A 95 1.05 4.95 11.27
C GLU A 95 0.17 4.20 10.26
N ASP A 96 -0.99 4.75 9.92
CA ASP A 96 -1.91 4.19 8.91
C ASP A 96 -1.21 4.01 7.56
N PHE A 97 -0.45 5.01 7.09
CA PHE A 97 0.27 4.92 5.82
C PHE A 97 1.44 3.93 5.86
N ILE A 98 2.12 3.80 7.00
CA ILE A 98 3.14 2.76 7.19
C ILE A 98 2.49 1.37 7.12
N GLU A 99 1.34 1.17 7.75
CA GLU A 99 0.60 -0.09 7.71
C GLU A 99 0.14 -0.43 6.28
N MET A 100 -0.42 0.54 5.56
CA MET A 100 -0.84 0.37 4.17
C MET A 100 0.34 -0.01 3.25
N SER A 101 1.50 0.61 3.44
CA SER A 101 2.73 0.24 2.72
C SER A 101 3.14 -1.21 3.00
N ARG A 102 3.07 -1.65 4.27
CA ARG A 102 3.36 -3.05 4.66
C ARG A 102 2.36 -4.03 4.03
N ALA A 103 1.08 -3.69 4.03
CA ALA A 103 0.04 -4.52 3.43
C ALA A 103 0.29 -4.74 1.92
N ILE A 104 0.67 -3.69 1.19
CA ILE A 104 1.00 -3.79 -0.23
C ILE A 104 2.27 -4.61 -0.47
N ASN A 105 3.31 -4.43 0.35
CA ASN A 105 4.51 -5.27 0.26
C ASN A 105 4.19 -6.75 0.48
N ALA A 106 3.24 -7.09 1.36
CA ALA A 106 2.77 -8.46 1.52
C ALA A 106 2.06 -8.99 0.25
N LEU A 107 1.33 -8.15 -0.48
CA LEU A 107 0.73 -8.51 -1.78
C LEU A 107 1.79 -8.73 -2.87
N MET A 108 2.84 -7.91 -2.89
CA MET A 108 3.99 -8.09 -3.77
C MET A 108 4.66 -9.46 -3.54
N HIS A 109 4.83 -9.89 -2.29
CA HIS A 109 5.37 -11.23 -2.02
C HIS A 109 4.43 -12.35 -2.51
N ARG A 110 3.12 -12.16 -2.48
CA ARG A 110 2.16 -13.14 -3.01
C ARG A 110 2.15 -13.22 -4.52
N SER A 111 2.34 -12.10 -5.22
CA SER A 111 2.43 -12.11 -6.67
C SER A 111 3.66 -12.86 -7.16
N GLN A 112 4.73 -12.97 -6.36
CA GLN A 112 5.83 -13.86 -6.68
C GLN A 112 5.41 -15.34 -6.73
N THR A 113 4.62 -15.81 -5.76
CA THR A 113 4.07 -17.18 -5.78
C THR A 113 3.18 -17.43 -6.99
N ILE A 114 2.31 -16.47 -7.34
CA ILE A 114 1.39 -16.59 -8.48
C ILE A 114 2.17 -16.59 -9.81
N ALA A 115 3.25 -15.81 -9.91
CA ALA A 115 4.15 -15.82 -11.05
C ALA A 115 4.87 -17.17 -11.18
N GLU A 116 5.40 -17.74 -10.10
CA GLU A 116 6.04 -19.06 -10.14
C GLU A 116 5.04 -20.16 -10.55
N ASN A 117 3.79 -20.06 -10.12
CA ASN A 117 2.73 -20.97 -10.57
C ASN A 117 2.46 -20.82 -12.08
N TRP A 118 2.33 -19.60 -12.60
CA TRP A 118 2.16 -19.37 -14.04
C TRP A 118 3.33 -19.92 -14.84
N LYS A 119 4.56 -19.70 -14.37
CA LYS A 119 5.77 -20.25 -14.97
C LYS A 119 5.76 -21.78 -15.04
N ARG A 120 5.27 -22.46 -14.00
CA ARG A 120 5.08 -23.91 -14.00
C ARG A 120 4.01 -24.34 -15.01
N ILE A 121 2.88 -23.63 -15.10
CA ILE A 121 1.83 -23.90 -16.10
C ILE A 121 2.39 -23.77 -17.52
N VAL A 122 3.14 -22.69 -17.80
CA VAL A 122 3.83 -22.49 -19.09
C VAL A 122 4.70 -23.70 -19.44
N PHE A 123 5.52 -24.17 -18.50
CA PHE A 123 6.40 -25.32 -18.70
C PHE A 123 5.63 -26.60 -19.06
N TYR A 124 4.56 -26.92 -18.32
CA TYR A 124 3.78 -28.13 -18.61
C TYR A 124 3.01 -28.01 -19.93
N CYS A 125 2.43 -26.84 -20.23
CA CYS A 125 1.72 -26.64 -21.50
C CYS A 125 2.65 -26.74 -22.70
N GLN A 126 3.89 -26.25 -22.57
CA GLN A 126 4.92 -26.44 -23.58
C GLN A 126 5.25 -27.93 -23.79
N LYS A 127 5.43 -28.69 -22.70
CA LYS A 127 5.73 -30.12 -22.74
C LYS A 127 4.61 -30.95 -23.41
N GLU A 128 3.36 -30.55 -23.21
CA GLU A 128 2.18 -31.23 -23.76
C GLU A 128 1.81 -30.76 -25.17
N GLY A 129 2.53 -29.79 -25.75
CA GLY A 129 2.24 -29.24 -27.08
C GLY A 129 0.99 -28.34 -27.12
N ALA A 130 0.47 -27.93 -25.96
CA ALA A 130 -0.71 -27.08 -25.82
C ALA A 130 -0.36 -25.60 -26.05
N LYS A 131 -0.04 -25.23 -27.30
CA LYS A 131 0.56 -23.93 -27.63
C LYS A 131 -0.29 -22.71 -27.25
N SER A 132 -1.62 -22.80 -27.42
CA SER A 132 -2.53 -21.71 -27.03
C SER A 132 -2.48 -21.44 -25.53
N ASN A 133 -2.48 -22.51 -24.73
CA ASN A 133 -2.43 -22.44 -23.28
C ASN A 133 -1.06 -21.95 -22.80
N GLU A 134 0.03 -22.38 -23.44
CA GLU A 134 1.39 -21.87 -23.19
C GLU A 134 1.47 -20.35 -23.38
N ILE A 135 1.03 -19.85 -24.54
CA ILE A 135 1.08 -18.41 -24.85
C ILE A 135 0.27 -17.60 -23.83
N THR A 136 -0.93 -18.08 -23.51
CA THR A 136 -1.83 -17.37 -22.60
C THR A 136 -1.30 -17.41 -21.16
N ALA A 137 -0.77 -18.55 -20.69
CA ALA A 137 -0.13 -18.65 -19.38
C ALA A 137 1.09 -17.72 -19.26
N ASN A 138 1.85 -17.58 -20.36
CA ASN A 138 3.01 -16.70 -20.40
C ASN A 138 2.61 -15.22 -20.36
N TRP A 139 1.47 -14.86 -20.94
CA TRP A 139 0.90 -13.52 -20.78
C TRP A 139 0.58 -13.24 -19.30
N TYR A 140 -0.10 -14.16 -18.61
CA TYR A 140 -0.39 -13.99 -17.18
C TYR A 140 0.87 -13.97 -16.31
N LEU A 141 1.88 -14.77 -16.62
CA LEU A 141 3.19 -14.70 -15.97
C LEU A 141 3.77 -13.28 -16.07
N THR A 142 3.81 -12.73 -17.29
CA THR A 142 4.36 -11.40 -17.57
C THR A 142 3.61 -10.32 -16.79
N ASN A 143 2.28 -10.32 -16.85
CA ASN A 143 1.46 -9.34 -16.14
C ASN A 143 1.61 -9.47 -14.61
N THR A 144 1.73 -10.69 -14.08
CA THR A 144 1.97 -10.90 -12.63
C THR A 144 3.31 -10.32 -12.19
N LEU A 145 4.34 -10.42 -13.03
CA LEU A 145 5.66 -9.82 -12.77
C LEU A 145 5.61 -8.28 -12.86
N GLU A 146 4.88 -7.73 -13.82
CA GLU A 146 4.66 -6.27 -13.93
C GLU A 146 3.94 -5.72 -12.69
N MET A 147 2.91 -6.42 -12.21
CA MET A 147 2.20 -6.04 -10.99
C MET A 147 3.10 -5.97 -9.75
N GLN A 148 4.19 -6.75 -9.66
CA GLN A 148 5.15 -6.62 -8.55
C GLN A 148 5.76 -5.21 -8.50
N ASN A 149 6.08 -4.65 -9.66
CA ASN A 149 6.60 -3.30 -9.76
C ASN A 149 5.54 -2.26 -9.37
N ASP A 150 4.29 -2.48 -9.78
CA ASP A 150 3.18 -1.59 -9.43
C ASP A 150 2.91 -1.57 -7.91
N PHE A 151 2.92 -2.74 -7.26
CA PHE A 151 2.84 -2.82 -5.81
C PHE A 151 4.00 -2.09 -5.13
N ARG A 152 5.24 -2.28 -5.60
CA ARG A 152 6.42 -1.59 -5.07
C ARG A 152 6.28 -0.06 -5.17
N ILE A 153 5.79 0.44 -6.30
CA ILE A 153 5.55 1.87 -6.52
C ILE A 153 4.47 2.38 -5.55
N LEU A 154 3.35 1.67 -5.43
CA LEU A 154 2.25 2.09 -4.56
C LEU A 154 2.65 2.07 -3.07
N ALA A 155 3.38 1.05 -2.62
CA ALA A 155 3.94 0.99 -1.27
C ALA A 155 4.89 2.17 -0.99
N GLY A 156 5.70 2.56 -1.98
CA GLY A 156 6.58 3.73 -1.89
C GLY A 156 5.80 5.04 -1.79
N LYS A 157 4.70 5.18 -2.53
CA LYS A 157 3.83 6.36 -2.45
C LYS A 157 3.21 6.54 -1.05
N TYR A 158 2.78 5.45 -0.42
CA TYR A 158 2.30 5.47 0.96
C TYR A 158 3.40 5.93 1.94
N LEU A 159 4.63 5.42 1.80
CA LEU A 159 5.74 5.85 2.65
C LEU A 159 6.09 7.33 2.45
N THR A 160 5.96 7.85 1.22
CA THR A 160 6.13 9.28 0.98
C THR A 160 5.15 10.11 1.80
N LEU A 161 3.86 9.74 1.82
CA LEU A 161 2.87 10.43 2.67
C LEU A 161 3.20 10.28 4.16
N ALA A 162 3.55 9.07 4.61
CA ALA A 162 3.97 8.84 6.00
C ALA A 162 5.14 9.76 6.40
N ASN A 163 6.13 9.93 5.53
CA ASN A 163 7.27 10.82 5.78
C ASN A 163 6.85 12.30 5.86
N GLN A 164 5.88 12.74 5.07
CA GLN A 164 5.33 14.10 5.16
C GLN A 164 4.70 14.36 6.53
N TYR A 165 3.89 13.43 7.03
CA TYR A 165 3.36 13.50 8.39
C TYR A 165 4.48 13.41 9.45
N GLY A 166 5.53 12.64 9.20
CA GLY A 166 6.73 12.60 10.04
C GLY A 166 7.38 13.98 10.21
N MET A 167 7.52 14.74 9.13
CA MET A 167 8.08 16.10 9.19
C MET A 167 7.19 17.07 9.97
N GLU A 168 5.86 16.97 9.82
CA GLU A 168 4.89 17.75 10.61
C GLU A 168 5.04 17.46 12.12
N ILE A 169 5.12 16.17 12.48
CA ILE A 169 5.33 15.71 13.85
C ILE A 169 6.62 16.29 14.43
N ASP A 170 7.72 16.21 13.69
CA ASP A 170 9.03 16.70 14.14
C ASP A 170 9.02 18.22 14.35
N ALA A 171 8.41 18.97 13.42
CA ALA A 171 8.29 20.42 13.53
C ALA A 171 7.46 20.85 14.75
N ILE A 172 6.32 20.20 15.00
CA ILE A 172 5.47 20.51 16.16
C ILE A 172 6.17 20.09 17.48
N ASN A 173 6.85 18.95 17.51
CA ASN A 173 7.59 18.51 18.69
C ASN A 173 8.75 19.45 19.00
N TYR A 174 9.46 19.96 17.99
CA TYR A 174 10.48 20.99 18.17
C TYR A 174 9.89 22.27 18.78
N ALA A 175 8.75 22.72 18.25
CA ALA A 175 8.05 23.90 18.75
C ALA A 175 7.62 23.74 20.23
N ARG A 176 7.15 22.55 20.61
CA ARG A 176 6.85 22.19 21.99
C ARG A 176 8.09 22.30 22.88
N ASN A 177 9.16 21.59 22.51
CA ASN A 177 10.35 21.45 23.35
C ASN A 177 11.14 22.77 23.51
N SER A 178 11.05 23.68 22.53
CA SER A 178 11.68 25.01 22.57
C SER A 178 10.85 26.08 23.29
N SER A 179 9.64 25.73 23.73
CA SER A 179 8.68 26.64 24.37
C SER A 179 8.34 26.24 25.81
N GLU A 180 8.85 25.10 26.26
CA GLU A 180 8.82 24.61 27.65
C GLU A 180 10.13 24.97 28.35
#